data_AF-A0A8X8D1H4-F1
#
_entry.id   AF-A0A8X8D1H4-F1
#
_cell.length_a   1.000
_cell.length_b   1.000
_cell.length_c   1.000
_cell.angle_alpha   90.00
_cell.angle_beta   90.00
_cell.angle_gamma   90.00
#
_symmetry.space_group_name_H-M   'P 1'
#
loop_
_entity.id
_entity.type
_entity.pdbx_description
1 polymer ?
#
loop_
_entity_poly.entity_id
_entity_poly.type
_entity_poly.pdbx_seq_one_letter_code
_entity_poly.pdbx_strand_id
1 'polypeptide(L)'
;MNYMRPVSACNETASDLAGEIMAALSAASIVFKEDTGYSIKLIQSAEKLFEVATKNDTGHHQGTYTAVEDCGGEARMYYDSSGYQDELLWGGTWLFFATGNTSYLGYATSNFSAAEGEETASEQGVFYWNNKLTANAVLLTRLRYFHDLGYPYEVGLGSSSNKIDLLICSYLSHETYSRTPGGLILLRPDHGEPLQFAATASFLGKLYSDYLELLRRSGVSCSSEFYSVEMLREFSISQASIYSASVEFCKIRPYKLSHCSLFSQVDYILGDNPMKMSYMVGFGNKYPNHVHHRASSIPWDDQHYSCPEGDRWLYSTDPNPNILFGAMVAGPDKFDNFLDDRDKPWFTEPTIASNAGLVAALIALHDPPCKSSDSNGTNLGIDLTALLPIVSLLRRIGGSLLVLCSARALKQTAEALMRVAEEEEARTTFVKIVMATAFGIKNTA
;
A
#
# COMPACT_ATOMS: atom_id res chain seq x y z
N MET A 1 -2.33 -6.18 28.67
CA MET A 1 -3.38 -5.16 28.57
C MET A 1 -4.56 -5.65 29.39
N ASN A 2 -5.06 -4.86 30.34
CA ASN A 2 -6.03 -5.34 31.35
C ASN A 2 -7.46 -4.82 31.14
N TYR A 3 -7.76 -4.28 29.95
CA TYR A 3 -9.09 -3.84 29.56
C TYR A 3 -9.77 -4.87 28.66
N MET A 4 -11.11 -4.88 28.66
CA MET A 4 -11.90 -5.76 27.80
C MET A 4 -11.61 -5.46 26.33
N ARG A 5 -11.44 -6.51 25.52
CA ARG A 5 -11.24 -6.41 24.08
C ARG A 5 -12.45 -7.06 23.40
N PRO A 6 -13.54 -6.31 23.15
CA PRO A 6 -14.71 -6.85 22.49
C PRO A 6 -14.34 -7.34 21.08
N VAL A 7 -15.11 -8.31 20.58
CA VAL A 7 -14.99 -8.83 19.23
C VAL A 7 -16.30 -8.49 18.52
N SER A 8 -16.20 -7.69 17.48
CA SER A 8 -17.30 -7.43 16.56
C SER A 8 -17.29 -8.45 15.44
N ALA A 9 -18.47 -8.91 15.02
CA ALA A 9 -18.64 -9.85 13.91
C ALA A 9 -19.51 -9.18 12.85
N CYS A 10 -19.11 -9.35 11.60
CA CYS A 10 -19.81 -8.78 10.45
C CYS A 10 -20.51 -9.88 9.69
N ASN A 11 -21.68 -9.57 9.14
CA ASN A 11 -22.41 -10.47 8.26
C ASN A 11 -22.11 -10.15 6.78
N GLU A 12 -22.82 -10.80 5.87
CA GLU A 12 -22.66 -10.68 4.42
C GLU A 12 -22.86 -9.26 3.86
N THR A 13 -23.38 -8.32 4.66
CA THR A 13 -23.60 -6.92 4.24
C THR A 13 -22.32 -6.07 4.26
N ALA A 14 -21.28 -6.49 5.00
CA ALA A 14 -19.98 -5.80 5.08
C ALA A 14 -19.10 -6.11 3.85
N SER A 15 -19.52 -5.60 2.71
CA SER A 15 -18.95 -5.95 1.39
C SER A 15 -17.55 -5.41 1.18
N ASP A 16 -17.26 -4.22 1.70
CA ASP A 16 -15.93 -3.61 1.71
C ASP A 16 -14.90 -4.48 2.45
N LEU A 17 -15.23 -4.86 3.69
CA LEU A 17 -14.37 -5.70 4.52
C LEU A 17 -14.17 -7.07 3.87
N ALA A 18 -15.23 -7.67 3.31
CA ALA A 18 -15.12 -8.92 2.56
C ALA A 18 -14.20 -8.75 1.34
N GLY A 19 -14.35 -7.66 0.58
CA GLY A 19 -13.50 -7.30 -0.57
C GLY A 19 -12.02 -7.26 -0.25
N GLU A 20 -11.67 -6.58 0.84
CA GLU A 20 -10.28 -6.47 1.28
C GLU A 20 -9.73 -7.82 1.78
N ILE A 21 -10.52 -8.62 2.50
CA ILE A 21 -10.12 -9.96 2.95
C ILE A 21 -9.89 -10.89 1.74
N MET A 22 -10.79 -10.84 0.74
CA MET A 22 -10.65 -11.60 -0.51
C MET A 22 -9.34 -11.28 -1.21
N ALA A 23 -9.02 -10.00 -1.35
CA ALA A 23 -7.79 -9.55 -1.99
C ALA A 23 -6.55 -10.03 -1.21
N ALA A 24 -6.54 -9.88 0.12
CA ALA A 24 -5.43 -10.29 0.96
C ALA A 24 -5.17 -11.80 0.91
N LEU A 25 -6.23 -12.62 1.01
CA LEU A 25 -6.13 -14.08 0.91
C LEU A 25 -5.65 -14.51 -0.48
N SER A 26 -6.20 -13.90 -1.53
CA SER A 26 -5.82 -14.17 -2.92
C SER A 26 -4.35 -13.82 -3.18
N ALA A 27 -3.90 -12.63 -2.78
CA ALA A 27 -2.50 -12.23 -2.92
C ALA A 27 -1.56 -13.14 -2.11
N ALA A 28 -1.92 -13.48 -0.86
CA ALA A 28 -1.13 -14.39 -0.04
C ALA A 28 -1.02 -15.79 -0.66
N SER A 29 -2.08 -16.29 -1.31
CA SER A 29 -2.07 -17.60 -1.96
C SER A 29 -1.04 -17.68 -3.09
N ILE A 30 -0.80 -16.58 -3.81
CA ILE A 30 0.22 -16.47 -4.86
C ILE A 30 1.62 -16.51 -4.24
N VAL A 31 1.83 -15.81 -3.12
CA VAL A 31 3.11 -15.80 -2.41
C VAL A 31 3.44 -17.18 -1.83
N PHE A 32 2.46 -17.87 -1.28
CA PHE A 32 2.63 -19.20 -0.68
C PHE A 32 2.38 -20.35 -1.65
N LYS A 33 2.46 -20.12 -2.96
CA LYS A 33 2.16 -21.12 -3.99
C LYS A 33 2.96 -22.43 -3.86
N GLU A 34 4.17 -22.38 -3.29
CA GLU A 34 5.00 -23.56 -3.01
C GLU A 34 4.46 -24.43 -1.87
N ASP A 35 3.79 -23.84 -0.87
CA ASP A 35 3.01 -24.55 0.14
C ASP A 35 1.59 -24.77 -0.40
N THR A 36 1.47 -25.74 -1.32
CA THR A 36 0.25 -25.98 -2.09
C THR A 36 -0.98 -26.19 -1.20
N GLY A 37 -0.84 -26.89 -0.09
CA GLY A 37 -1.92 -27.13 0.86
C GLY A 37 -2.41 -25.84 1.52
N TYR A 38 -1.50 -24.95 1.91
CA TYR A 38 -1.85 -23.65 2.47
C TYR A 38 -2.42 -22.70 1.41
N SER A 39 -1.79 -22.62 0.24
CA SER A 39 -2.23 -21.79 -0.89
C SER A 39 -3.67 -22.14 -1.34
N ILE A 40 -4.00 -23.43 -1.46
CA ILE A 40 -5.35 -23.88 -1.81
C ILE A 40 -6.39 -23.42 -0.77
N LYS A 41 -6.08 -23.52 0.52
CA LYS A 41 -7.01 -23.07 1.58
C LYS A 41 -7.29 -21.57 1.53
N LEU A 42 -6.28 -20.77 1.21
CA LEU A 42 -6.42 -19.33 1.04
C LEU A 42 -7.33 -19.00 -0.15
N ILE A 43 -7.14 -19.67 -1.28
CA ILE A 43 -7.99 -19.51 -2.48
C ILE A 43 -9.43 -19.91 -2.14
N GLN A 44 -9.65 -21.09 -1.58
CA GLN A 44 -10.99 -21.58 -1.22
C GLN A 44 -11.73 -20.63 -0.27
N SER A 45 -11.01 -20.05 0.69
CA SER A 45 -11.55 -19.05 1.60
C SER A 45 -11.96 -17.76 0.87
N ALA A 46 -11.12 -17.29 -0.06
CA ALA A 46 -11.41 -16.11 -0.87
C ALA A 46 -12.58 -16.34 -1.85
N GLU A 47 -12.66 -17.52 -2.48
CA GLU A 47 -13.78 -17.90 -3.37
C GLU A 47 -15.11 -17.92 -2.61
N LYS A 48 -15.13 -18.49 -1.40
CA LYS A 48 -16.33 -18.50 -0.55
C LYS A 48 -16.77 -17.09 -0.16
N LEU A 49 -15.83 -16.21 0.20
CA LEU A 49 -16.13 -14.81 0.48
C LEU A 49 -16.66 -14.08 -0.75
N PHE A 50 -16.13 -14.38 -1.94
CA PHE A 50 -16.61 -13.80 -3.19
C PHE A 50 -18.07 -14.19 -3.46
N GLU A 51 -18.38 -15.47 -3.36
CA GLU A 51 -19.75 -15.97 -3.55
C GLU A 51 -20.77 -15.30 -2.61
N VAL A 52 -20.38 -15.07 -1.36
CA VAL A 52 -21.23 -14.42 -0.35
C VAL A 52 -21.34 -12.91 -0.60
N ALA A 53 -20.22 -12.21 -0.81
CA ALA A 53 -20.19 -10.76 -0.89
C ALA A 53 -20.76 -10.20 -2.20
N THR A 54 -20.66 -10.96 -3.30
CA THR A 54 -21.14 -10.54 -4.63
C THR A 54 -22.47 -11.15 -5.02
N LYS A 55 -23.18 -11.77 -4.06
CA LYS A 55 -24.45 -12.44 -4.32
C LYS A 55 -25.49 -11.41 -4.79
N ASN A 56 -26.17 -11.70 -5.89
CA ASN A 56 -27.21 -10.82 -6.43
C ASN A 56 -28.58 -11.51 -6.35
N ASP A 57 -29.14 -11.53 -5.15
CA ASP A 57 -30.51 -11.99 -4.89
C ASP A 57 -31.32 -10.92 -4.13
N THR A 58 -32.64 -11.06 -4.10
CA THR A 58 -33.56 -10.04 -3.53
C THR A 58 -33.43 -9.83 -2.02
N GLY A 59 -32.60 -10.63 -1.32
CA GLY A 59 -32.38 -10.52 0.11
C GLY A 59 -30.98 -10.02 0.49
N HIS A 60 -30.01 -10.13 -0.41
CA HIS A 60 -28.64 -9.67 -0.19
C HIS A 60 -28.52 -8.16 -0.36
N HIS A 61 -27.86 -7.52 0.60
CA HIS A 61 -27.62 -6.07 0.58
C HIS A 61 -26.13 -5.83 0.73
N GLN A 62 -25.50 -5.32 -0.33
CA GLN A 62 -24.11 -4.86 -0.26
C GLN A 62 -24.04 -3.51 0.46
N GLY A 63 -22.98 -3.32 1.24
CA GLY A 63 -22.82 -2.13 2.07
C GLY A 63 -21.45 -2.07 2.72
N THR A 64 -21.26 -1.04 3.54
CA THR A 64 -20.01 -0.82 4.26
C THR A 64 -20.08 -1.39 5.67
N TYR A 65 -18.97 -1.94 6.15
CA TYR A 65 -18.90 -2.53 7.49
C TYR A 65 -19.17 -1.49 8.59
N THR A 66 -18.80 -0.23 8.37
CA THR A 66 -19.05 0.87 9.32
C THR A 66 -20.50 1.33 9.34
N ALA A 67 -21.33 1.01 8.34
CA ALA A 67 -22.75 1.30 8.39
C ALA A 67 -23.50 0.42 9.42
N VAL A 68 -22.94 -0.73 9.78
CA VAL A 68 -23.53 -1.70 10.69
C VAL A 68 -22.97 -1.51 12.11
N GLU A 69 -23.84 -1.16 13.06
CA GLU A 69 -23.43 -0.82 14.43
C GLU A 69 -22.71 -1.97 15.16
N ASP A 70 -23.26 -3.18 15.10
CA ASP A 70 -22.69 -4.38 15.75
C ASP A 70 -21.38 -4.87 15.10
N CYS A 71 -21.06 -4.40 13.89
CA CYS A 71 -19.87 -4.77 13.13
C CYS A 71 -18.81 -3.67 13.21
N GLY A 72 -19.03 -2.53 12.55
CA GLY A 72 -18.07 -1.44 12.43
C GLY A 72 -18.41 -0.18 13.22
N GLY A 73 -19.43 -0.19 14.08
CA GLY A 73 -19.87 0.99 14.83
C GLY A 73 -18.75 1.67 15.63
N GLU A 74 -17.97 0.89 16.38
CA GLU A 74 -16.80 1.41 17.12
C GLU A 74 -15.66 1.86 16.20
N ALA A 75 -15.52 1.25 15.02
CA ALA A 75 -14.47 1.56 14.07
C ALA A 75 -14.77 2.82 13.24
N ARG A 76 -16.05 3.22 13.12
CA ARG A 76 -16.51 4.36 12.30
C ARG A 76 -15.79 5.68 12.60
N MET A 77 -15.37 5.92 13.84
CA MET A 77 -14.65 7.15 14.19
C MET A 77 -13.16 7.14 13.81
N TYR A 78 -12.62 5.99 13.39
CA TYR A 78 -11.20 5.78 13.11
C TYR A 78 -10.94 5.34 11.66
N TYR A 79 -11.73 4.39 11.18
CA TYR A 79 -11.62 3.73 9.87
C TYR A 79 -12.98 3.71 9.17
N ASP A 80 -13.59 4.89 8.99
CA ASP A 80 -14.88 4.99 8.31
C ASP A 80 -14.78 4.63 6.84
N SER A 81 -15.64 3.71 6.40
CA SER A 81 -15.65 3.27 5.02
C SER A 81 -16.54 4.15 4.14
N SER A 82 -15.99 4.60 3.01
CA SER A 82 -16.70 5.51 2.09
C SER A 82 -17.49 4.78 1.00
N GLY A 83 -17.19 3.50 0.77
CA GLY A 83 -17.74 2.70 -0.32
C GLY A 83 -17.33 1.24 -0.19
N TYR A 84 -17.77 0.42 -1.13
CA TYR A 84 -17.41 -1.00 -1.16
C TYR A 84 -17.13 -1.52 -2.57
N GLN A 85 -17.49 -0.77 -3.61
CA GLN A 85 -17.35 -1.23 -4.99
C GLN A 85 -15.88 -1.40 -5.37
N ASP A 86 -14.99 -0.52 -4.93
CA ASP A 86 -13.57 -0.63 -5.21
C ASP A 86 -12.90 -1.78 -4.44
N GLU A 87 -13.34 -2.11 -3.22
CA GLU A 87 -12.91 -3.31 -2.49
C GLU A 87 -13.38 -4.61 -3.14
N LEU A 88 -14.65 -4.71 -3.55
CA LEU A 88 -15.15 -5.90 -4.25
C LEU A 88 -14.43 -6.10 -5.58
N LEU A 89 -14.17 -5.00 -6.29
CA LEU A 89 -13.39 -5.00 -7.53
C LEU A 89 -11.94 -5.41 -7.27
N TRP A 90 -11.32 -4.93 -6.20
CA TRP A 90 -9.99 -5.32 -5.73
C TRP A 90 -9.91 -6.81 -5.42
N GLY A 91 -10.87 -7.32 -4.64
CA GLY A 91 -11.00 -8.73 -4.31
C GLY A 91 -11.13 -9.61 -5.55
N GLY A 92 -12.05 -9.27 -6.46
CA GLY A 92 -12.23 -10.00 -7.73
C GLY A 92 -10.99 -9.97 -8.62
N THR A 93 -10.29 -8.83 -8.69
CA THR A 93 -9.06 -8.69 -9.47
C THR A 93 -7.93 -9.59 -8.93
N TRP A 94 -7.70 -9.61 -7.63
CA TRP A 94 -6.70 -10.51 -7.03
C TRP A 94 -7.08 -11.97 -7.10
N LEU A 95 -8.36 -12.30 -6.93
CA LEU A 95 -8.84 -13.66 -7.04
C LEU A 95 -8.68 -14.20 -8.46
N PHE A 96 -8.86 -13.35 -9.48
CA PHE A 96 -8.47 -13.67 -10.85
C PHE A 96 -6.97 -13.97 -10.98
N PHE A 97 -6.09 -13.14 -10.40
CA PHE A 97 -4.64 -13.40 -10.44
C PHE A 97 -4.25 -14.70 -9.72
N ALA A 98 -4.95 -15.06 -8.65
CA ALA A 98 -4.68 -16.28 -7.88
C ALA A 98 -5.14 -17.55 -8.60
N THR A 99 -6.30 -17.50 -9.27
CA THR A 99 -6.97 -18.69 -9.82
C THR A 99 -6.86 -18.84 -11.33
N GLY A 100 -6.69 -17.73 -12.06
CA GLY A 100 -6.84 -17.67 -13.51
C GLY A 100 -8.29 -17.77 -14.00
N ASN A 101 -9.28 -17.82 -13.11
CA ASN A 101 -10.69 -17.94 -13.48
C ASN A 101 -11.23 -16.60 -14.00
N THR A 102 -11.56 -16.57 -15.29
CA THR A 102 -12.00 -15.34 -15.99
C THR A 102 -13.34 -14.81 -15.51
N SER A 103 -14.15 -15.57 -14.77
CA SER A 103 -15.39 -15.05 -14.18
C SER A 103 -15.13 -13.90 -13.21
N TYR A 104 -14.05 -13.99 -12.42
CA TYR A 104 -13.66 -12.93 -11.47
C TYR A 104 -13.18 -11.68 -12.20
N LEU A 105 -12.44 -11.84 -13.30
CA LEU A 105 -12.06 -10.71 -14.15
C LEU A 105 -13.29 -10.08 -14.82
N GLY A 106 -14.25 -10.90 -15.26
CA GLY A 106 -15.51 -10.42 -15.81
C GLY A 106 -16.29 -9.57 -14.80
N TYR A 107 -16.32 -9.99 -13.53
CA TYR A 107 -16.90 -9.19 -12.44
C TYR A 107 -16.15 -7.88 -12.22
N ALA A 108 -14.82 -7.93 -12.06
CA ALA A 108 -14.02 -6.74 -11.79
C ALA A 108 -14.12 -5.69 -12.90
N THR A 109 -14.02 -6.11 -14.16
CA THR A 109 -14.08 -5.21 -15.32
C THR A 109 -15.49 -4.64 -15.55
N SER A 110 -16.54 -5.39 -15.22
CA SER A 110 -17.93 -4.93 -15.38
C SER A 110 -18.34 -3.94 -14.29
N ASN A 111 -17.73 -4.01 -13.10
CA ASN A 111 -18.02 -3.10 -11.98
C ASN A 111 -17.05 -1.90 -11.90
N PHE A 112 -16.05 -1.79 -12.79
CA PHE A 112 -15.08 -0.68 -12.76
C PHE A 112 -15.74 0.70 -12.83
N SER A 113 -16.69 0.88 -13.74
CA SER A 113 -17.41 2.15 -13.85
C SER A 113 -18.30 2.45 -12.63
N ALA A 114 -18.77 1.43 -11.92
CA ALA A 114 -19.55 1.62 -10.69
C ALA A 114 -18.64 2.09 -9.55
N ALA A 115 -17.46 1.47 -9.40
CA ALA A 115 -16.43 1.91 -8.45
C ALA A 115 -15.95 3.34 -8.74
N GLU A 116 -15.79 3.72 -10.02
CA GLU A 116 -15.50 5.11 -10.40
C GLU A 116 -16.62 6.08 -10.00
N GLY A 117 -17.88 5.63 -9.98
CA GLY A 117 -19.03 6.44 -9.59
C GLY A 117 -19.17 6.64 -8.08
N GLU A 118 -18.61 5.74 -7.26
CA GLU A 118 -18.61 5.86 -5.79
C GLU A 118 -17.40 6.64 -5.24
N GLU A 119 -16.32 6.80 -6.03
CA GLU A 119 -15.11 7.49 -5.59
C GLU A 119 -15.41 8.97 -5.21
N THR A 120 -15.11 9.33 -3.97
CA THR A 120 -15.31 10.69 -3.47
C THR A 120 -14.25 11.65 -4.00
N ALA A 121 -14.57 12.94 -4.10
CA ALA A 121 -13.63 13.95 -4.58
C ALA A 121 -12.35 14.05 -3.73
N SER A 122 -12.43 13.78 -2.42
CA SER A 122 -11.26 13.78 -1.52
C SER A 122 -10.39 12.53 -1.62
N GLU A 123 -10.86 11.49 -2.31
CA GLU A 123 -10.16 10.22 -2.48
C GLU A 123 -9.62 10.03 -3.90
N GLN A 124 -9.99 10.91 -4.83
CA GLN A 124 -9.52 10.88 -6.21
C GLN A 124 -7.99 10.89 -6.27
N GLY A 125 -7.47 9.83 -6.89
CA GLY A 125 -6.04 9.66 -7.12
C GLY A 125 -5.24 9.19 -5.90
N VAL A 126 -5.90 8.80 -4.82
CA VAL A 126 -5.26 8.30 -3.60
C VAL A 126 -5.40 6.78 -3.53
N PHE A 127 -4.28 6.07 -3.40
CA PHE A 127 -4.29 4.64 -3.06
C PHE A 127 -3.98 4.47 -1.58
N TYR A 128 -4.94 3.92 -0.82
CA TYR A 128 -4.80 3.68 0.61
C TYR A 128 -5.82 2.65 1.12
N TRP A 129 -5.96 2.52 2.45
CA TRP A 129 -6.79 1.49 3.07
C TRP A 129 -8.28 1.57 2.74
N ASN A 130 -8.79 2.71 2.26
CA ASN A 130 -10.21 2.93 1.97
C ASN A 130 -10.54 3.14 0.47
N ASN A 131 -9.54 3.31 -0.39
CA ASN A 131 -9.76 3.47 -1.84
C ASN A 131 -8.70 2.69 -2.62
N LYS A 132 -9.15 1.68 -3.37
CA LYS A 132 -8.36 0.68 -4.09
C LYS A 132 -8.47 0.88 -5.60
N LEU A 133 -9.28 1.83 -6.05
CA LEU A 133 -9.60 2.04 -7.47
C LEU A 133 -8.36 2.35 -8.31
N THR A 134 -7.47 3.21 -7.80
CA THR A 134 -6.22 3.58 -8.48
C THR A 134 -5.26 2.41 -8.64
N ALA A 135 -5.13 1.55 -7.62
CA ALA A 135 -4.34 0.33 -7.71
C ALA A 135 -4.96 -0.70 -8.66
N ASN A 136 -6.28 -0.86 -8.64
CA ASN A 136 -7.00 -1.68 -9.61
C ASN A 136 -6.80 -1.19 -11.04
N ALA A 137 -6.81 0.13 -11.26
CA ALA A 137 -6.53 0.72 -12.56
C ALA A 137 -5.18 0.24 -13.10
N VAL A 138 -4.12 0.34 -12.29
CA VAL A 138 -2.78 -0.17 -12.63
C VAL A 138 -2.79 -1.66 -12.96
N LEU A 139 -3.41 -2.50 -12.12
CA LEU A 139 -3.43 -3.94 -12.32
C LEU A 139 -4.20 -4.35 -13.59
N LEU A 140 -5.37 -3.78 -13.83
CA LEU A 140 -6.16 -4.06 -15.03
C LEU A 140 -5.50 -3.49 -16.30
N THR A 141 -4.81 -2.36 -16.21
CA THR A 141 -4.04 -1.84 -17.35
C THR A 141 -2.90 -2.77 -17.74
N ARG A 142 -2.24 -3.42 -16.77
CA ARG A 142 -1.25 -4.47 -17.06
C ARG A 142 -1.86 -5.56 -17.95
N LEU A 143 -3.06 -6.02 -17.61
CA LEU A 143 -3.76 -7.04 -18.39
C LEU A 143 -4.01 -6.53 -19.82
N ARG A 144 -4.54 -5.31 -19.97
CA ARG A 144 -4.78 -4.70 -21.29
C ARG A 144 -3.51 -4.62 -22.14
N TYR A 145 -2.38 -4.29 -21.52
CA TYR A 145 -1.12 -4.01 -22.21
C TYR A 145 -0.38 -5.28 -22.62
N PHE A 146 -0.50 -6.38 -21.86
CA PHE A 146 0.30 -7.59 -22.06
C PHE A 146 -0.50 -8.82 -22.47
N HIS A 147 -1.83 -8.73 -22.64
CA HIS A 147 -2.62 -9.79 -23.26
C HIS A 147 -2.72 -9.65 -24.78
N ASP A 148 -3.03 -10.77 -25.43
CA ASP A 148 -3.19 -10.85 -26.88
C ASP A 148 -4.36 -9.99 -27.38
N LEU A 149 -4.24 -9.50 -28.62
CA LEU A 149 -5.31 -8.77 -29.29
C LEU A 149 -6.59 -9.62 -29.34
N GLY A 150 -7.72 -9.03 -28.95
CA GLY A 150 -9.02 -9.71 -28.90
C GLY A 150 -9.34 -10.38 -27.56
N TYR A 151 -8.51 -10.17 -26.52
CA TYR A 151 -8.85 -10.54 -25.16
C TYR A 151 -10.19 -9.88 -24.73
N PRO A 152 -11.11 -10.61 -24.06
CA PRO A 152 -12.40 -10.07 -23.63
C PRO A 152 -12.25 -8.92 -22.62
N TYR A 153 -13.34 -8.21 -22.36
CA TYR A 153 -13.44 -7.13 -21.35
C TYR A 153 -12.76 -5.80 -21.72
N GLU A 154 -12.52 -5.53 -23.00
CA GLU A 154 -11.86 -4.31 -23.50
C GLU A 154 -12.49 -3.01 -22.97
N VAL A 155 -13.79 -2.96 -22.72
CA VAL A 155 -14.44 -1.76 -22.16
C VAL A 155 -13.90 -1.44 -20.76
N GLY A 156 -13.92 -2.42 -19.83
CA GLY A 156 -13.44 -2.22 -18.47
C GLY A 156 -11.93 -2.02 -18.39
N LEU A 157 -11.17 -2.81 -19.17
CA LEU A 157 -9.72 -2.64 -19.30
C LEU A 157 -9.34 -1.29 -19.92
N GLY A 158 -10.12 -0.83 -20.90
CA GLY A 158 -9.98 0.48 -21.52
C GLY A 158 -10.21 1.62 -20.53
N SER A 159 -11.31 1.57 -19.77
CA SER A 159 -11.57 2.53 -18.68
C SER A 159 -10.43 2.57 -17.66
N SER A 160 -9.95 1.40 -17.23
CA SER A 160 -8.85 1.31 -16.27
C SER A 160 -7.57 1.95 -16.82
N SER A 161 -7.25 1.73 -18.10
CA SER A 161 -6.10 2.37 -18.76
C SER A 161 -6.23 3.88 -18.92
N ASN A 162 -7.43 4.39 -19.22
CA ASN A 162 -7.65 5.83 -19.25
C ASN A 162 -7.50 6.45 -17.85
N LYS A 163 -8.01 5.76 -16.81
CA LYS A 163 -7.91 6.19 -15.41
C LYS A 163 -6.45 6.28 -14.95
N ILE A 164 -5.61 5.28 -15.25
CA ILE A 164 -4.19 5.34 -14.88
C ILE A 164 -3.42 6.39 -15.69
N ASP A 165 -3.71 6.57 -16.98
CA ASP A 165 -3.08 7.62 -17.79
C ASP A 165 -3.38 9.00 -17.16
N LEU A 166 -4.63 9.27 -16.78
CA LEU A 166 -5.04 10.50 -16.08
C LEU A 166 -4.38 10.64 -14.70
N LEU A 167 -4.27 9.55 -13.95
CA LEU A 167 -3.64 9.53 -12.62
C LEU A 167 -2.16 9.88 -12.69
N ILE A 168 -1.42 9.29 -13.63
CA ILE A 168 0.00 9.57 -13.78
C ILE A 168 0.20 11.01 -14.25
N CYS A 169 -0.65 11.50 -15.14
CA CYS A 169 -0.65 12.92 -15.52
C CYS A 169 -0.90 13.85 -14.33
N SER A 170 -1.83 13.51 -13.43
CA SER A 170 -2.10 14.34 -12.25
C SER A 170 -0.95 14.33 -11.26
N TYR A 171 -0.27 13.19 -11.06
CA TYR A 171 0.92 13.11 -10.21
C TYR A 171 2.07 13.97 -10.74
N LEU A 172 2.27 14.04 -12.05
CA LEU A 172 3.39 14.77 -12.65
C LEU A 172 3.10 16.26 -12.84
N SER A 173 1.83 16.64 -12.99
CA SER A 173 1.42 18.03 -13.12
C SER A 173 1.53 18.80 -11.80
N HIS A 174 2.00 20.05 -11.88
CA HIS A 174 1.95 21.01 -10.77
C HIS A 174 0.60 21.74 -10.67
N GLU A 175 -0.26 21.62 -11.68
CA GLU A 175 -1.59 22.23 -11.69
C GLU A 175 -2.61 21.39 -10.91
N THR A 176 -2.40 20.07 -10.84
CA THR A 176 -3.36 19.16 -10.20
C THR A 176 -3.05 18.93 -8.72
N TYR A 177 -1.83 18.49 -8.38
CA TYR A 177 -1.43 18.32 -6.99
C TYR A 177 -0.37 19.33 -6.58
N SER A 178 -0.64 19.97 -5.44
CA SER A 178 0.34 20.82 -4.77
C SER A 178 1.50 20.00 -4.22
N ARG A 179 2.64 20.66 -4.03
CA ARG A 179 3.82 20.09 -3.38
C ARG A 179 4.29 21.00 -2.26
N THR A 180 4.94 20.42 -1.27
CA THR A 180 5.69 21.22 -0.28
C THR A 180 6.87 21.93 -0.95
N PRO A 181 7.43 23.00 -0.34
CA PRO A 181 8.68 23.60 -0.81
C PRO A 181 9.84 22.59 -1.03
N GLY A 182 9.89 21.53 -0.23
CA GLY A 182 10.85 20.43 -0.31
C GLY A 182 10.51 19.35 -1.33
N GLY A 183 9.36 19.45 -2.03
CA GLY A 183 9.02 18.59 -3.15
C GLY A 183 8.12 17.39 -2.84
N LEU A 184 7.63 17.23 -1.61
CA LEU A 184 6.68 16.19 -1.25
C LEU A 184 5.33 16.46 -1.91
N ILE A 185 4.77 15.48 -2.62
CA ILE A 185 3.43 15.58 -3.23
C ILE A 185 2.34 15.56 -2.15
N LEU A 186 1.39 16.49 -2.24
CA LEU A 186 0.28 16.62 -1.30
C LEU A 186 -1.04 16.19 -1.96
N LEU A 187 -1.34 14.89 -1.89
CA LEU A 187 -2.58 14.33 -2.44
C LEU A 187 -3.80 14.69 -1.58
N ARG A 188 -3.60 14.75 -0.26
CA ARG A 188 -4.61 15.17 0.73
C ARG A 188 -4.01 16.23 1.66
N PRO A 189 -3.95 17.51 1.26
CA PRO A 189 -3.22 18.54 2.01
C PRO A 189 -3.84 18.91 3.36
N ASP A 190 -5.15 18.71 3.51
CA ASP A 190 -5.90 19.11 4.72
C ASP A 190 -6.16 17.94 5.69
N HIS A 191 -5.82 16.70 5.30
CA HIS A 191 -6.14 15.50 6.07
C HIS A 191 -5.14 14.36 5.83
N GLY A 192 -4.75 13.68 6.90
CA GLY A 192 -4.09 12.35 6.84
C GLY A 192 -2.57 12.36 6.97
N GLU A 193 -1.97 11.26 6.51
CA GLU A 193 -0.54 10.94 6.60
C GLU A 193 0.14 11.20 5.23
N PRO A 194 0.72 12.39 4.99
CA PRO A 194 1.19 12.76 3.65
C PRO A 194 2.25 11.81 3.09
N LEU A 195 3.09 11.22 3.95
CA LEU A 195 4.10 10.25 3.50
C LEU A 195 3.50 8.93 3.06
N GLN A 196 2.37 8.49 3.63
CA GLN A 196 1.65 7.31 3.15
C GLN A 196 1.25 7.49 1.69
N PHE A 197 0.60 8.62 1.39
CA PHE A 197 0.07 8.88 0.06
C PHE A 197 1.19 9.10 -0.96
N ALA A 198 2.27 9.77 -0.57
CA ALA A 198 3.45 9.92 -1.42
C ALA A 198 4.14 8.57 -1.71
N ALA A 199 4.23 7.69 -0.70
CA ALA A 199 4.79 6.35 -0.88
C ALA A 199 3.95 5.48 -1.83
N THR A 200 2.61 5.47 -1.68
CA THR A 200 1.74 4.71 -2.58
C THR A 200 1.70 5.30 -3.99
N ALA A 201 1.74 6.63 -4.13
CA ALA A 201 1.87 7.29 -5.44
C ALA A 201 3.18 6.91 -6.14
N SER A 202 4.31 6.89 -5.42
CA SER A 202 5.60 6.42 -5.94
C SER A 202 5.53 4.96 -6.39
N PHE A 203 4.90 4.09 -5.60
CA PHE A 203 4.72 2.68 -5.97
C PHE A 203 3.93 2.52 -7.29
N LEU A 204 2.77 3.18 -7.41
CA LEU A 204 1.95 3.11 -8.63
C LEU A 204 2.68 3.72 -9.83
N GLY A 205 3.36 4.85 -9.63
CA GLY A 205 4.18 5.52 -10.64
C GLY A 205 5.27 4.61 -11.19
N LYS A 206 5.98 3.91 -10.31
CA LYS A 206 7.01 2.94 -10.70
C LYS A 206 6.43 1.78 -11.51
N LEU A 207 5.36 1.14 -11.03
CA LEU A 207 4.74 0.01 -11.73
C LEU A 207 4.30 0.41 -13.15
N TYR A 208 3.66 1.57 -13.29
CA TYR A 208 3.23 2.05 -14.60
C TYR A 208 4.43 2.41 -15.50
N SER A 209 5.50 2.99 -14.95
CA SER A 209 6.72 3.26 -15.71
C SER A 209 7.35 1.99 -16.29
N ASP A 210 7.33 0.89 -15.53
CA ASP A 210 7.81 -0.41 -15.99
C ASP A 210 6.95 -0.97 -17.12
N TYR A 211 5.63 -0.73 -17.09
CA TYR A 211 4.74 -1.13 -18.17
C TYR A 211 5.07 -0.39 -19.46
N LEU A 212 5.29 0.93 -19.38
CA LEU A 212 5.67 1.73 -20.54
C LEU A 212 7.02 1.28 -21.12
N GLU A 213 8.00 0.98 -20.28
CA GLU A 213 9.30 0.48 -20.74
C GLU A 213 9.18 -0.87 -21.45
N LEU A 214 8.45 -1.83 -20.88
CA LEU A 214 8.21 -3.14 -21.49
C LEU A 214 7.48 -3.02 -22.83
N LEU A 215 6.57 -2.06 -22.95
CA LEU A 215 5.89 -1.71 -24.20
C LEU A 215 6.76 -0.90 -25.18
N ARG A 216 7.99 -0.55 -24.80
CA ARG A 216 8.89 0.34 -25.56
C ARG A 216 8.26 1.70 -25.89
N ARG A 217 7.45 2.22 -24.98
CA ARG A 217 6.91 3.58 -25.04
C ARG A 217 7.90 4.53 -24.38
N SER A 218 8.11 5.69 -24.97
CA SER A 218 9.03 6.70 -24.46
C SER A 218 8.48 7.51 -23.28
N GLY A 219 7.17 7.44 -23.03
CA GLY A 219 6.49 8.22 -22.00
C GLY A 219 4.97 8.24 -22.17
N VAL A 220 4.34 9.18 -21.48
CA VAL A 220 2.89 9.46 -21.51
C VAL A 220 2.63 10.88 -21.98
N SER A 221 1.59 11.05 -22.80
CA SER A 221 1.12 12.36 -23.26
C SER A 221 -0.04 12.82 -22.38
N CYS A 222 0.13 13.95 -21.70
CA CYS A 222 -0.82 14.54 -20.77
C CYS A 222 -1.33 15.87 -21.33
N SER A 223 -2.50 15.86 -21.98
CA SER A 223 -3.09 17.05 -22.63
C SER A 223 -2.08 17.74 -23.58
N SER A 224 -1.44 18.83 -23.14
CA SER A 224 -0.44 19.60 -23.91
C SER A 224 1.02 19.28 -23.57
N GLU A 225 1.27 18.44 -22.58
CA GLU A 225 2.60 18.10 -22.09
C GLU A 225 2.95 16.64 -22.34
N PHE A 226 4.24 16.34 -22.47
CA PHE A 226 4.75 14.99 -22.61
C PHE A 226 5.71 14.71 -21.48
N TYR A 227 5.50 13.60 -20.78
CA TYR A 227 6.33 13.15 -19.67
C TYR A 227 7.04 11.86 -20.07
N SER A 228 8.37 11.86 -20.04
CA SER A 228 9.16 10.68 -20.40
C SER A 228 9.07 9.60 -19.30
N VAL A 229 9.34 8.34 -19.67
CA VAL A 229 9.48 7.25 -18.68
C VAL A 229 10.53 7.59 -17.61
N GLU A 230 11.59 8.31 -17.99
CA GLU A 230 12.61 8.77 -17.04
C GLU A 230 12.04 9.73 -15.99
N MET A 231 11.17 10.66 -16.40
CA MET A 231 10.49 11.54 -15.45
C MET A 231 9.61 10.75 -14.47
N LEU A 232 8.86 9.75 -14.95
CA LEU A 232 8.07 8.88 -14.06
C LEU A 232 8.94 8.11 -13.06
N ARG A 233 10.13 7.68 -13.50
CA ARG A 233 11.12 7.04 -12.64
C ARG A 233 11.67 8.02 -11.62
N GLU A 234 12.07 9.22 -12.01
CA GLU A 234 12.55 10.27 -11.10
C GLU A 234 11.51 10.65 -10.05
N PHE A 235 10.22 10.71 -10.40
CA PHE A 235 9.12 10.89 -9.44
C PHE A 235 9.11 9.78 -8.37
N SER A 236 9.39 8.54 -8.78
CA SER A 236 9.22 7.36 -7.94
C SER A 236 10.48 7.00 -7.12
N ILE A 237 11.68 7.11 -7.72
CA ILE A 237 12.95 6.47 -7.30
C ILE A 237 13.44 6.82 -5.90
N SER A 238 14.12 5.87 -5.26
CA SER A 238 15.09 6.11 -4.17
C SER A 238 16.52 6.02 -4.71
N GLN A 239 17.39 6.99 -4.47
CA GLN A 239 18.82 6.91 -4.78
C GLN A 239 19.50 5.90 -3.85
N ALA A 240 19.48 4.62 -4.23
CA ALA A 240 20.34 3.59 -3.67
C ALA A 240 21.44 3.19 -4.67
N SER A 241 22.22 4.17 -5.12
CA SER A 241 23.63 3.98 -5.47
C SER A 241 24.35 5.33 -5.46
N ILE A 242 25.20 5.51 -4.46
CA ILE A 242 26.39 6.35 -4.60
C ILE A 242 27.05 5.93 -5.92
N TYR A 243 27.16 6.89 -6.86
CA TYR A 243 27.58 6.74 -8.27
C TYR A 243 26.51 6.28 -9.28
N SER A 244 25.66 7.20 -9.71
CA SER A 244 25.44 7.37 -11.15
C SER A 244 25.28 8.85 -11.49
N ALA A 245 26.22 9.35 -12.28
CA ALA A 245 26.20 10.67 -12.85
C ALA A 245 25.10 10.74 -13.93
N SER A 246 23.92 11.23 -13.57
CA SER A 246 22.92 11.66 -14.55
C SER A 246 22.17 12.96 -14.17
N VAL A 247 22.41 13.52 -12.99
CA VAL A 247 21.88 14.86 -12.61
C VAL A 247 22.50 16.01 -13.43
N GLU A 248 23.48 15.74 -14.31
CA GLU A 248 24.12 16.78 -15.12
C GLU A 248 23.41 17.11 -16.44
N PHE A 249 22.38 16.35 -16.86
CA PHE A 249 21.69 16.64 -18.12
C PHE A 249 20.72 17.83 -18.07
N CYS A 250 20.27 18.25 -16.87
CA CYS A 250 19.42 19.45 -16.73
C CYS A 250 20.17 20.78 -16.54
N LYS A 251 21.50 20.80 -16.75
CA LYS A 251 22.31 22.03 -16.70
C LYS A 251 22.80 22.57 -18.05
N ILE A 252 22.56 21.90 -19.19
CA ILE A 252 23.30 22.18 -20.45
C ILE A 252 22.47 22.85 -21.57
N ARG A 253 21.22 23.31 -21.34
CA ARG A 253 20.49 24.10 -22.37
C ARG A 253 19.84 25.39 -21.83
N PRO A 254 20.28 26.58 -22.26
CA PRO A 254 19.81 27.85 -21.73
C PRO A 254 18.61 28.39 -22.52
N TYR A 255 17.54 27.60 -22.66
CA TYR A 255 16.27 28.11 -23.20
C TYR A 255 15.11 27.49 -22.42
N LYS A 256 14.56 28.28 -21.49
CA LYS A 256 13.28 28.10 -20.77
C LYS A 256 12.95 26.64 -20.38
N LEU A 257 13.41 26.20 -19.21
CA LEU A 257 12.77 25.07 -18.50
C LEU A 257 12.76 25.34 -17.01
N SER A 258 11.61 25.77 -16.51
CA SER A 258 11.22 25.70 -15.09
C SER A 258 10.76 24.28 -14.69
N HIS A 259 10.92 23.26 -15.55
CA HIS A 259 10.27 21.94 -15.45
C HIS A 259 11.28 20.78 -15.31
N CYS A 260 12.36 20.93 -14.54
CA CYS A 260 13.33 19.83 -14.36
C CYS A 260 13.81 19.67 -12.91
N SER A 261 12.87 19.68 -11.97
CA SER A 261 13.09 19.12 -10.64
C SER A 261 11.89 18.24 -10.31
N LEU A 262 11.84 17.05 -10.90
CA LEU A 262 10.95 16.05 -10.36
C LEU A 262 11.53 15.56 -9.03
N PHE A 263 10.78 15.81 -7.96
CA PHE A 263 11.19 15.45 -6.62
C PHE A 263 10.84 13.99 -6.35
N SER A 264 11.83 13.21 -5.96
CA SER A 264 11.66 11.83 -5.52
C SER A 264 10.87 11.78 -4.22
N GLN A 265 9.81 10.97 -4.19
CA GLN A 265 9.01 10.80 -2.98
C GLN A 265 9.68 9.88 -1.94
N VAL A 266 10.38 8.84 -2.39
CA VAL A 266 11.04 7.91 -1.44
C VAL A 266 12.33 8.50 -0.88
N ASP A 267 13.11 9.26 -1.66
CA ASP A 267 14.28 9.96 -1.11
C ASP A 267 13.85 11.05 -0.13
N TYR A 268 12.75 11.75 -0.40
CA TYR A 268 12.15 12.67 0.56
C TYR A 268 11.84 11.97 1.89
N ILE A 269 11.21 10.78 1.85
CA ILE A 269 10.92 9.96 3.04
C ILE A 269 12.22 9.55 3.76
N LEU A 270 13.26 9.19 3.01
CA LEU A 270 14.49 8.60 3.57
C LEU A 270 15.55 9.62 4.00
N GLY A 271 15.46 10.89 3.60
CA GLY A 271 16.34 11.93 4.11
C GLY A 271 16.60 13.14 3.21
N ASP A 272 16.25 13.08 1.93
CA ASP A 272 16.41 14.22 1.03
C ASP A 272 15.22 15.17 1.09
N ASN A 273 15.07 15.77 2.27
CA ASN A 273 14.06 16.78 2.57
C ASN A 273 14.72 18.00 3.24
N PRO A 274 14.00 19.14 3.39
CA PRO A 274 14.56 20.34 4.01
C PRO A 274 15.08 20.13 5.43
N MET A 275 14.56 19.15 6.18
CA MET A 275 14.98 18.84 7.54
C MET A 275 16.22 17.94 7.62
N LYS A 276 16.67 17.41 6.48
CA LYS A 276 17.79 16.47 6.33
C LYS A 276 17.71 15.33 7.35
N MET A 277 16.51 14.75 7.48
CA MET A 277 16.19 13.66 8.40
C MET A 277 15.39 12.58 7.69
N SER A 278 15.62 11.32 8.04
CA SER A 278 14.73 10.25 7.62
C SER A 278 13.42 10.35 8.40
N TYR A 279 12.29 10.11 7.74
CA TYR A 279 11.00 9.86 8.38
C TYR A 279 10.75 8.37 8.66
N MET A 280 11.74 7.50 8.37
CA MET A 280 11.73 6.10 8.79
C MET A 280 12.58 5.94 10.06
N VAL A 281 11.93 5.47 11.11
CA VAL A 281 12.54 5.33 12.44
C VAL A 281 13.72 4.36 12.39
N GLY A 282 14.86 4.79 12.93
CA GLY A 282 16.09 3.98 12.95
C GLY A 282 16.84 3.90 11.62
N PHE A 283 16.48 4.72 10.63
CA PHE A 283 17.20 4.81 9.35
C PHE A 283 17.95 6.15 9.21
N GLY A 284 19.16 6.11 8.64
CA GLY A 284 20.01 7.28 8.49
C GLY A 284 20.57 7.82 9.82
N ASN A 285 21.19 9.00 9.77
CA ASN A 285 21.87 9.61 10.92
C ASN A 285 20.94 10.46 11.81
N LYS A 286 19.75 10.83 11.29
CA LYS A 286 18.76 11.66 11.99
C LYS A 286 17.38 11.14 11.63
N TYR A 287 16.60 10.72 12.63
CA TYR A 287 15.27 10.12 12.50
C TYR A 287 14.41 10.41 13.74
N PRO A 288 13.06 10.26 13.67
CA PRO A 288 12.17 10.50 14.79
C PRO A 288 12.45 9.60 16.00
N ASN A 289 12.51 10.18 17.19
CA ASN A 289 12.70 9.45 18.45
C ASN A 289 11.55 9.63 19.46
N HIS A 290 10.52 10.42 19.16
CA HIS A 290 9.31 10.58 19.98
C HIS A 290 8.05 10.08 19.26
N VAL A 291 8.14 8.89 18.66
CA VAL A 291 7.06 8.26 17.90
C VAL A 291 5.81 8.02 18.76
N HIS A 292 4.61 8.38 18.28
CA HIS A 292 3.32 8.12 18.92
C HIS A 292 2.98 6.62 18.91
N HIS A 293 3.66 5.83 19.75
CA HIS A 293 3.47 4.39 19.80
C HIS A 293 3.69 3.83 21.22
N ARG A 294 2.64 3.29 21.84
CA ARG A 294 2.64 2.84 23.26
C ARG A 294 3.77 1.87 23.59
N ALA A 295 3.98 0.83 22.79
CA ALA A 295 5.04 -0.15 23.06
C ALA A 295 6.46 0.39 22.75
N SER A 296 6.56 1.50 22.01
CA SER A 296 7.84 2.16 21.76
C SER A 296 8.18 3.12 22.91
N SER A 297 7.18 3.85 23.42
CA SER A 297 7.34 4.89 24.43
C SER A 297 7.41 4.37 25.87
N ILE A 298 6.83 3.20 26.16
CA ILE A 298 6.81 2.61 27.51
C ILE A 298 8.00 1.64 27.67
N PRO A 299 8.86 1.80 28.69
CA PRO A 299 9.98 0.91 28.97
C PRO A 299 9.53 -0.55 29.16
N TRP A 300 10.40 -1.48 28.74
CA TRP A 300 10.22 -2.89 29.06
C TRP A 300 10.98 -3.21 30.35
N ASP A 301 10.29 -3.15 31.48
CA ASP A 301 10.86 -3.34 32.83
C ASP A 301 10.09 -4.37 33.68
N ASP A 302 9.38 -5.28 33.00
CA ASP A 302 8.50 -6.30 33.59
C ASP A 302 7.42 -5.74 34.54
N GLN A 303 7.12 -4.43 34.46
CA GLN A 303 6.00 -3.82 35.16
C GLN A 303 4.76 -3.71 34.27
N HIS A 304 3.60 -3.76 34.91
CA HIS A 304 2.33 -3.51 34.26
C HIS A 304 1.87 -2.08 34.52
N TYR A 305 1.58 -1.37 33.43
CA TYR A 305 1.11 0.00 33.47
C TYR A 305 -0.34 0.09 32.97
N SER A 306 -1.14 0.90 33.64
CA SER A 306 -2.50 1.25 33.26
C SER A 306 -2.53 2.32 32.17
N CYS A 307 -3.66 2.47 31.48
CA CYS A 307 -3.80 3.50 30.43
C CYS A 307 -3.59 4.93 30.95
N PRO A 308 -4.14 5.35 32.11
CA PRO A 308 -3.89 6.70 32.65
C PRO A 308 -2.43 6.95 33.03
N GLU A 309 -1.70 5.93 33.49
CA GLU A 309 -0.26 6.04 33.72
C GLU A 309 0.52 6.28 32.41
N GLY A 310 -0.08 5.93 31.27
CA GLY A 310 0.41 6.18 29.92
C GLY A 310 0.80 7.64 29.66
N ASP A 311 0.09 8.59 30.28
CA ASP A 311 0.27 10.03 30.06
C ASP A 311 1.68 10.50 30.40
N ARG A 312 2.32 9.87 31.40
CA ARG A 312 3.72 10.21 31.75
C ARG A 312 4.66 9.97 30.58
N TRP A 313 4.41 8.94 29.78
CA TRP A 313 5.19 8.67 28.58
C TRP A 313 4.64 9.41 27.40
N LEU A 314 3.33 9.66 27.29
CA LEU A 314 2.80 10.51 26.21
C LEU A 314 3.50 11.88 26.22
N TYR A 315 3.61 12.52 27.39
CA TYR A 315 4.13 13.89 27.54
C TYR A 315 5.61 13.97 27.93
N SER A 316 6.34 12.84 27.98
CA SER A 316 7.76 12.87 28.31
C SER A 316 8.61 13.47 27.19
N THR A 317 9.56 14.33 27.55
CA THR A 317 10.59 14.87 26.64
C THR A 317 11.70 13.87 26.35
N ASP A 318 11.78 12.76 27.08
CA ASP A 318 12.76 11.71 26.81
C ASP A 318 12.41 10.94 25.53
N PRO A 319 13.41 10.50 24.76
CA PRO A 319 13.18 9.67 23.58
C PRO A 319 12.52 8.35 23.98
N ASN A 320 11.84 7.72 23.03
CA ASN A 320 11.25 6.40 23.21
C ASN A 320 12.33 5.37 23.64
N PRO A 321 12.14 4.65 24.75
CA PRO A 321 13.12 3.68 25.25
C PRO A 321 13.29 2.49 24.30
N ASN A 322 12.26 2.14 23.53
CA ASN A 322 12.31 1.06 22.55
C ASN A 322 12.23 1.65 21.14
N ILE A 323 13.31 1.54 20.36
CA ILE A 323 13.35 2.05 18.99
C ILE A 323 12.43 1.19 18.11
N LEU A 324 11.43 1.82 17.48
CA LEU A 324 10.51 1.17 16.56
C LEU A 324 11.09 1.13 15.14
N PHE A 325 12.18 0.38 14.95
CA PHE A 325 12.92 0.32 13.69
C PHE A 325 12.00 0.09 12.48
N GLY A 326 12.19 0.86 11.40
CA GLY A 326 11.48 0.69 10.13
C GLY A 326 10.07 1.30 10.08
N ALA A 327 9.53 1.78 11.20
CA ALA A 327 8.24 2.46 11.18
C ALA A 327 8.35 3.80 10.44
N MET A 328 7.41 4.07 9.53
CA MET A 328 7.29 5.37 8.86
C MET A 328 6.26 6.20 9.62
N VAL A 329 6.67 7.37 10.09
CA VAL A 329 5.77 8.32 10.75
C VAL A 329 4.84 9.00 9.72
N ALA A 330 3.76 9.65 10.18
CA ALA A 330 2.82 10.38 9.33
C ALA A 330 3.50 11.41 8.41
N GLY A 331 4.48 12.14 8.95
CA GLY A 331 5.36 13.05 8.21
C GLY A 331 5.06 14.54 8.39
N PRO A 332 5.68 15.42 7.58
CA PRO A 332 5.66 16.86 7.79
C PRO A 332 4.35 17.52 7.35
N ASP A 333 4.17 18.78 7.73
CA ASP A 333 3.09 19.62 7.23
C ASP A 333 3.35 20.08 5.78
N LYS A 334 2.39 20.83 5.22
CA LYS A 334 2.48 21.36 3.84
C LYS A 334 3.64 22.33 3.58
N PHE A 335 4.38 22.72 4.61
CA PHE A 335 5.54 23.62 4.55
C PHE A 335 6.85 22.91 4.93
N ASP A 336 6.86 21.57 4.92
CA ASP A 336 8.01 20.73 5.32
C ASP A 336 8.40 20.83 6.81
N ASN A 337 7.54 21.40 7.68
CA ASN A 337 7.81 21.38 9.11
C ASN A 337 7.38 20.04 9.69
N PHE A 338 8.26 19.41 10.46
CA PHE A 338 7.95 18.21 11.22
C PHE A 338 8.23 18.44 12.71
N LEU A 339 7.28 18.06 13.55
CA LEU A 339 7.43 18.10 14.99
C LEU A 339 7.55 16.68 15.53
N ASP A 340 8.74 16.33 16.04
CA ASP A 340 9.01 15.05 16.69
C ASP A 340 8.48 15.08 18.14
N ASP A 341 7.16 15.01 18.28
CA ASP A 341 6.45 15.03 19.55
C ASP A 341 5.41 13.91 19.58
N ARG A 342 5.45 13.13 20.65
CA ARG A 342 4.60 11.97 20.87
C ARG A 342 3.14 12.35 21.07
N ASP A 343 2.83 13.56 21.53
CA ASP A 343 1.45 14.07 21.65
C ASP A 343 0.94 14.70 20.34
N LYS A 344 1.67 14.51 19.25
CA LYS A 344 1.32 15.06 17.92
C LYS A 344 1.22 13.92 16.90
N PRO A 345 0.20 13.05 17.02
CA PRO A 345 0.07 11.86 16.17
C PRO A 345 0.02 12.19 14.68
N TRP A 346 -0.51 13.34 14.29
CA TRP A 346 -0.50 13.80 12.89
C TRP A 346 0.89 14.03 12.30
N PHE A 347 1.94 14.10 13.12
CA PHE A 347 3.35 14.05 12.67
C PHE A 347 3.95 12.67 12.93
N THR A 348 3.80 12.15 14.15
CA THR A 348 4.64 11.05 14.67
C THR A 348 3.97 9.69 14.75
N GLU A 349 2.68 9.56 14.39
CA GLU A 349 2.00 8.27 14.41
C GLU A 349 2.42 7.44 13.20
N PRO A 350 2.99 6.24 13.41
CA PRO A 350 3.21 5.30 12.34
C PRO A 350 1.96 4.43 12.18
N THR A 351 1.58 4.19 10.93
CA THR A 351 0.54 3.21 10.64
C THR A 351 1.09 2.06 9.83
N ILE A 352 0.36 0.99 10.00
CA ILE A 352 0.55 -0.21 9.23
C ILE A 352 0.31 0.05 7.73
N ALA A 353 -0.71 0.85 7.39
CA ALA A 353 -1.06 1.15 6.00
C ALA A 353 0.01 2.02 5.33
N SER A 354 0.58 2.98 6.06
CA SER A 354 1.69 3.80 5.57
C SER A 354 2.93 2.94 5.29
N ASN A 355 3.28 2.05 6.20
CA ASN A 355 4.40 1.13 6.01
C ASN A 355 4.18 0.12 4.88
N ALA A 356 2.95 -0.34 4.63
CA ALA A 356 2.64 -1.22 3.50
C ALA A 356 2.96 -0.55 2.15
N GLY A 357 2.54 0.70 1.97
CA GLY A 357 2.88 1.51 0.80
C GLY A 357 4.39 1.75 0.65
N LEU A 358 5.07 2.10 1.74
CA LEU A 358 6.53 2.30 1.72
C LEU A 358 7.28 1.02 1.32
N VAL A 359 6.94 -0.13 1.90
CA VAL A 359 7.59 -1.40 1.55
C VAL A 359 7.35 -1.76 0.08
N ALA A 360 6.14 -1.57 -0.42
CA ALA A 360 5.81 -1.80 -1.82
C ALA A 360 6.64 -0.89 -2.75
N ALA A 361 6.75 0.40 -2.43
CA ALA A 361 7.59 1.34 -3.17
C ALA A 361 9.06 0.93 -3.15
N LEU A 362 9.63 0.64 -1.97
CA LEU A 362 11.03 0.22 -1.82
C LEU A 362 11.36 -1.05 -2.62
N ILE A 363 10.43 -2.01 -2.65
CA ILE A 363 10.60 -3.23 -3.45
C ILE A 363 10.53 -2.92 -4.95
N ALA A 364 9.54 -2.13 -5.40
CA ALA A 364 9.38 -1.79 -6.81
C ALA A 364 10.54 -0.97 -7.38
N LEU A 365 11.17 -0.16 -6.53
CA LEU A 365 12.33 0.67 -6.87
C LEU A 365 13.66 -0.07 -6.79
N HIS A 366 13.68 -1.28 -6.22
CA HIS A 366 14.86 -2.10 -6.21
C HIS A 366 15.00 -2.83 -7.54
N ASP A 367 16.02 -2.49 -8.33
CA ASP A 367 16.33 -3.26 -9.53
C ASP A 367 16.67 -4.71 -9.14
N PRO A 368 16.04 -5.72 -9.78
CA PRO A 368 16.44 -7.10 -9.56
C PRO A 368 17.90 -7.26 -9.99
N PRO A 369 18.73 -8.03 -9.26
CA PRO A 369 20.09 -8.30 -9.70
C PRO A 369 20.03 -8.96 -11.08
N CYS A 370 20.67 -8.33 -12.08
CA CYS A 370 20.73 -8.83 -13.46
C CYS A 370 21.11 -10.32 -13.47
N LYS A 371 20.18 -11.17 -13.95
CA LYS A 371 20.50 -12.56 -14.28
C LYS A 371 21.38 -12.56 -15.53
N SER A 372 22.53 -13.20 -15.45
CA SER A 372 23.32 -13.59 -16.63
C SER A 372 22.45 -14.45 -17.55
N SER A 373 22.46 -14.12 -18.84
CA SER A 373 21.80 -14.82 -19.92
C SER A 373 22.06 -16.34 -19.87
N ASP A 374 21.07 -17.12 -19.45
CA ASP A 374 20.81 -18.49 -19.91
C ASP A 374 19.58 -19.08 -19.18
N SER A 375 18.40 -19.00 -19.78
CA SER A 375 17.36 -20.05 -19.68
C SER A 375 16.16 -19.73 -20.57
N ASN A 376 16.00 -20.52 -21.64
CA ASN A 376 14.78 -20.59 -22.46
C ASN A 376 13.65 -21.24 -21.65
N GLY A 377 12.58 -20.49 -21.39
CA GLY A 377 11.31 -21.00 -20.85
C GLY A 377 10.15 -20.13 -21.32
N THR A 378 9.14 -20.74 -21.91
CA THR A 378 7.91 -20.07 -22.37
C THR A 378 7.21 -19.37 -21.22
N ASN A 379 7.10 -18.04 -21.33
CA ASN A 379 6.79 -17.13 -20.25
C ASN A 379 5.30 -16.77 -20.26
N LEU A 380 4.52 -17.33 -19.33
CA LEU A 380 3.16 -16.91 -19.03
C LEU A 380 3.19 -15.76 -18.01
N GLY A 381 3.55 -14.54 -18.48
CA GLY A 381 3.12 -13.24 -17.94
C GLY A 381 3.42 -12.83 -16.48
N ILE A 382 3.94 -13.73 -15.64
CA ILE A 382 4.43 -13.46 -14.28
C ILE A 382 5.72 -14.25 -14.13
N ASP A 383 6.87 -13.58 -14.29
CA ASP A 383 8.15 -14.17 -13.91
C ASP A 383 8.19 -14.28 -12.38
N LEU A 384 7.80 -15.45 -11.87
CA LEU A 384 7.84 -15.84 -10.45
C LEU A 384 9.25 -15.74 -9.84
N THR A 385 10.30 -15.56 -10.64
CA THR A 385 11.66 -15.41 -10.13
C THR A 385 12.01 -14.00 -9.64
N ALA A 386 11.11 -13.02 -9.82
CA ALA A 386 11.27 -11.65 -9.30
C ALA A 386 10.97 -11.53 -7.78
N LEU A 387 10.41 -12.56 -7.13
CA LEU A 387 10.12 -12.56 -5.69
C LEU A 387 11.26 -13.09 -4.80
N LEU A 388 12.24 -13.78 -5.38
CA LEU A 388 13.38 -14.37 -4.65
C LEU A 388 14.48 -13.39 -4.18
N PRO A 389 14.70 -12.17 -4.76
CA PRO A 389 15.74 -11.26 -4.28
C PRO A 389 15.44 -10.56 -2.95
N ILE A 390 14.20 -10.60 -2.45
CA ILE A 390 13.73 -9.93 -1.21
C ILE A 390 14.58 -10.32 0.01
N VAL A 391 15.02 -11.59 0.07
CA VAL A 391 15.86 -12.12 1.16
C VAL A 391 17.28 -11.53 1.15
N SER A 392 17.79 -11.16 -0.03
CA SER A 392 19.13 -10.57 -0.18
C SER A 392 19.17 -9.06 0.11
N LEU A 393 18.10 -8.35 -0.27
CA LEU A 393 17.89 -6.92 -0.02
C LEU A 393 17.85 -6.64 1.48
N LEU A 394 17.11 -7.46 2.21
CA LEU A 394 16.96 -7.32 3.64
C LEU A 394 18.21 -7.80 4.40
N ARG A 395 19.11 -8.61 3.83
CA ARG A 395 20.43 -8.85 4.44
C ARG A 395 21.36 -7.63 4.39
N ARG A 396 21.23 -6.75 3.39
CA ARG A 396 22.04 -5.51 3.27
C ARG A 396 21.51 -4.34 4.12
N ILE A 397 20.21 -4.31 4.42
CA ILE A 397 19.55 -3.31 5.28
C ILE A 397 19.64 -3.70 6.79
N GLY A 398 20.34 -4.79 7.15
CA GLY A 398 20.33 -5.34 8.52
C GLY A 398 19.04 -6.12 8.88
N GLY A 399 18.16 -6.31 7.92
CA GLY A 399 16.84 -6.93 7.98
C GLY A 399 16.76 -8.45 7.85
N SER A 400 17.71 -9.23 8.40
CA SER A 400 17.39 -10.65 8.65
C SER A 400 16.13 -10.80 9.53
N LEU A 401 15.84 -9.79 10.35
CA LEU A 401 14.64 -9.69 11.17
C LEU A 401 13.40 -9.25 10.38
N LEU A 402 13.53 -8.35 9.39
CA LEU A 402 12.39 -7.77 8.65
C LEU A 402 11.74 -8.78 7.68
N VAL A 403 12.53 -9.63 6.99
CA VAL A 403 12.00 -10.69 6.09
C VAL A 403 11.22 -11.73 6.88
N LEU A 404 11.85 -12.22 7.96
CA LEU A 404 11.29 -13.28 8.79
C LEU A 404 10.06 -12.76 9.55
N CYS A 405 10.07 -11.49 9.94
CA CYS A 405 8.87 -10.81 10.43
C CYS A 405 7.81 -10.78 9.34
N SER A 406 8.06 -10.26 8.13
CA SER A 406 7.08 -10.10 7.04
C SER A 406 6.49 -11.41 6.48
N ALA A 407 7.24 -12.50 6.42
CA ALA A 407 6.70 -13.80 6.00
C ALA A 407 5.88 -14.48 7.11
N ARG A 408 6.34 -14.40 8.37
CA ARG A 408 5.62 -14.94 9.54
C ARG A 408 4.35 -14.15 9.83
N ALA A 409 4.44 -12.84 9.65
CA ALA A 409 3.39 -11.85 9.62
C ALA A 409 2.29 -12.21 8.63
N LEU A 410 2.65 -12.31 7.34
CA LEU A 410 1.72 -12.64 6.28
C LEU A 410 1.03 -13.99 6.57
N LYS A 411 1.77 -14.98 7.08
CA LYS A 411 1.20 -16.27 7.50
C LYS A 411 0.24 -16.14 8.68
N GLN A 412 0.60 -15.42 9.74
CA GLN A 412 -0.27 -15.20 10.90
C GLN A 412 -1.53 -14.41 10.51
N THR A 413 -1.38 -13.43 9.62
CA THR A 413 -2.45 -12.64 9.05
C THR A 413 -3.42 -13.51 8.27
N ALA A 414 -2.89 -14.29 7.32
CA ALA A 414 -3.66 -15.18 6.49
C ALA A 414 -4.33 -16.31 7.31
N GLU A 415 -3.67 -16.83 8.34
CA GLU A 415 -4.28 -17.77 9.29
C GLU A 415 -5.45 -17.16 10.09
N ALA A 416 -5.34 -15.90 10.52
CA ALA A 416 -6.45 -15.21 11.20
C ALA A 416 -7.61 -14.95 10.24
N LEU A 417 -7.32 -14.54 8.99
CA LEU A 417 -8.31 -14.30 7.93
C LEU A 417 -9.06 -15.59 7.56
N MET A 418 -8.36 -16.72 7.43
CA MET A 418 -9.00 -18.02 7.15
C MET A 418 -9.99 -18.43 8.24
N ARG A 419 -9.69 -18.15 9.52
CA ARG A 419 -10.64 -18.44 10.62
C ARG A 419 -11.95 -17.66 10.50
N VAL A 420 -11.92 -16.47 9.88
CA VAL A 420 -13.14 -15.71 9.58
C VAL A 420 -13.89 -16.27 8.38
N ALA A 421 -13.20 -16.85 7.40
CA ALA A 421 -13.84 -17.48 6.25
C ALA A 421 -14.40 -18.89 6.54
N GLU A 422 -13.82 -19.62 7.50
CA GLU A 422 -14.08 -21.05 7.71
C GLU A 422 -15.21 -21.39 8.69
N GLU A 423 -15.73 -20.51 9.57
CA GLU A 423 -16.67 -20.96 10.63
C GLU A 423 -17.86 -20.04 10.98
N GLU A 424 -19.03 -20.66 11.08
CA GLU A 424 -20.27 -20.21 11.74
C GLU A 424 -20.13 -20.15 13.29
N GLU A 425 -18.95 -20.49 13.83
CA GLU A 425 -18.68 -20.55 15.28
C GLU A 425 -17.23 -20.12 15.66
N ALA A 426 -16.58 -19.23 14.90
CA ALA A 426 -15.22 -18.78 15.23
C ALA A 426 -15.22 -17.61 16.23
N ARG A 427 -15.34 -17.93 17.52
CA ARG A 427 -14.93 -17.01 18.60
C ARG A 427 -13.41 -16.81 18.53
N THR A 428 -13.03 -15.54 18.66
CA THR A 428 -11.70 -14.99 19.00
C THR A 428 -10.81 -14.51 17.84
N THR A 429 -10.67 -13.18 17.82
CA THR A 429 -9.59 -12.35 17.25
C THR A 429 -9.78 -11.84 15.82
N PHE A 430 -10.42 -10.67 15.72
CA PHE A 430 -10.29 -9.75 14.58
C PHE A 430 -10.21 -8.30 15.07
N VAL A 431 -9.52 -7.43 14.29
CA VAL A 431 -9.61 -5.95 14.20
C VAL A 431 -8.32 -5.27 13.68
N LYS A 432 -7.18 -5.95 13.45
CA LYS A 432 -5.96 -5.21 12.99
C LYS A 432 -5.16 -5.80 11.83
N ILE A 433 -5.60 -6.85 11.17
CA ILE A 433 -4.65 -7.80 10.58
C ILE A 433 -4.44 -7.69 9.06
N VAL A 434 -5.23 -6.91 8.30
CA VAL A 434 -5.13 -6.92 6.83
C VAL A 434 -4.00 -6.06 6.24
N MET A 435 -3.37 -5.19 7.03
CA MET A 435 -2.08 -4.60 6.63
C MET A 435 -0.98 -4.85 7.67
N ALA A 436 -1.33 -5.33 8.88
CA ALA A 436 -0.43 -5.38 10.02
C ALA A 436 0.26 -6.71 10.10
N THR A 437 1.51 -6.74 9.69
CA THR A 437 2.56 -7.29 10.56
C THR A 437 3.93 -6.98 9.93
N ALA A 438 4.45 -5.77 10.17
CA ALA A 438 5.85 -5.44 9.86
C ALA A 438 6.77 -5.60 11.08
N PHE A 439 6.24 -5.67 12.32
CA PHE A 439 7.08 -5.67 13.52
C PHE A 439 6.67 -6.78 14.49
N GLY A 440 7.55 -7.78 14.59
CA GLY A 440 7.36 -8.93 15.45
C GLY A 440 7.22 -8.54 16.92
N ILE A 441 6.06 -8.84 17.48
CA ILE A 441 5.91 -9.07 18.92
C ILE A 441 5.42 -10.50 19.05
N LYS A 442 6.17 -11.34 19.77
CA LYS A 442 5.73 -12.69 20.13
C LYS A 442 4.39 -12.58 20.88
N ASN A 443 3.34 -13.16 20.33
CA ASN A 443 2.21 -13.60 21.15
C ASN A 443 2.74 -14.67 22.11
N THR A 444 2.86 -14.32 23.39
CA THR A 444 2.84 -15.30 24.47
C THR A 444 1.59 -15.03 25.29
N ALA A 445 0.65 -15.97 25.18
CA ALA A 445 -0.49 -16.30 26.03
C ALA A 445 -1.20 -15.18 26.80
#